data_AF-A0A936Z1A1-F1
#
_entry.id   AF-A0A936Z1A1-F1
#
_cell.length_a   1.000
_cell.length_b   1.000
_cell.length_c   1.000
_cell.angle_alpha   90.00
_cell.angle_beta   90.00
_cell.angle_gamma   90.00
#
_symmetry.space_group_name_H-M   'P 1'
#
loop_
_entity.id
_entity.type
_entity.pdbx_description
1 polymer ?
#
loop_
_entity_poly.entity_id
_entity_poly.type
_entity_poly.pdbx_seq_one_letter_code
_entity_poly.pdbx_strand_id
1 'polypeptide(L)'
;MNPLRTILLLASAAGLQACQQAPVQPATPAPSASAAPAALPNPPVADAPPATPPPAPSGPVTPGTQQQAQKTAMAAVGMLEAGHEDDARVELQRALALDPNNKLALNLKRQVDADPVTALGRESFSYTVRPNESLSMIAGRYLGDIYAFYILARYNNIAVPRQVAGGQTLRIPGKAPPPTTVAREAPRPEPVATPPTPAVATPAPPAEPTAGQRAMRAGEAAEKRAQLDEAYQQYARAANLNEPGAGAKADQLRKQLVQQHSRAARTAIAKQDLDGAIRSWDRVLVVDPGNDTAKLERQNAMRLKEKMGTLQAQ
;
A
#
# COMPACT_ATOMS: atom_id res chain seq x y z
N MET A 1 -36.20 -1.26 56.41
CA MET A 1 -36.64 0.15 56.37
C MET A 1 -36.67 0.60 54.91
N ASN A 2 -37.87 0.96 54.43
CA ASN A 2 -38.16 1.59 53.13
C ASN A 2 -38.05 3.14 53.29
N PRO A 3 -38.08 4.00 52.23
CA PRO A 3 -39.13 4.07 51.19
C PRO A 3 -38.59 4.30 49.74
N LEU A 4 -39.20 3.79 48.65
CA LEU A 4 -40.54 3.98 48.06
C LEU A 4 -40.73 5.35 47.38
N ARG A 5 -40.91 5.33 46.03
CA ARG A 5 -41.62 6.30 45.11
C ARG A 5 -41.01 6.21 43.69
N THR A 6 -41.67 6.22 42.52
CA THR A 6 -43.07 6.23 42.07
C THR A 6 -43.03 5.90 40.56
N ILE A 7 -44.06 5.22 40.05
CA ILE A 7 -44.33 4.95 38.62
C ILE A 7 -44.80 6.23 37.90
N LEU A 8 -44.39 6.46 36.64
CA LEU A 8 -45.27 7.10 35.65
C LEU A 8 -44.88 6.73 34.20
N LEU A 9 -45.80 6.05 33.52
CA LEU A 9 -45.89 5.92 32.07
C LEU A 9 -46.18 7.29 31.44
N LEU A 10 -45.59 7.60 30.28
CA LEU A 10 -46.31 8.32 29.23
C LEU A 10 -45.84 7.84 27.85
N ALA A 11 -46.77 7.22 27.14
CA ALA A 11 -46.72 6.97 25.71
C ALA A 11 -46.95 8.29 24.95
N SER A 12 -46.29 8.48 23.81
CA SER A 12 -46.74 9.42 22.78
C SER A 12 -46.27 8.94 21.42
N ALA A 13 -47.26 8.67 20.58
CA ALA A 13 -47.15 8.17 19.22
C ALA A 13 -47.20 9.30 18.19
N ALA A 14 -46.76 8.95 16.99
CA ALA A 14 -47.20 9.46 15.67
C ALA A 14 -46.77 10.87 15.22
N GLY A 15 -46.27 10.92 13.99
CA GLY A 15 -46.07 12.15 13.23
C GLY A 15 -45.25 11.98 11.95
N LEU A 16 -45.69 11.12 11.03
CA LEU A 16 -45.34 11.23 9.61
C LEU A 16 -45.95 12.52 9.08
N GLN A 17 -45.20 13.36 8.35
CA GLN A 17 -45.81 14.32 7.42
C GLN A 17 -44.89 14.55 6.22
N ALA A 18 -45.38 14.10 5.07
CA ALA A 18 -44.83 14.34 3.75
C ALA A 18 -45.56 15.51 3.07
N CYS A 19 -44.85 16.14 2.13
CA CYS A 19 -45.32 16.98 1.02
C CYS A 19 -46.02 18.32 1.35
N GLN A 20 -45.54 19.41 0.71
CA GLN A 20 -46.41 20.31 -0.06
C GLN A 20 -45.61 21.27 -0.96
N GLN A 21 -46.00 21.27 -2.25
CA GLN A 21 -45.60 22.18 -3.32
C GLN A 21 -46.40 23.50 -3.24
N ALA A 22 -45.82 24.61 -3.70
CA ALA A 22 -46.48 25.91 -3.81
C ALA A 22 -46.77 26.29 -5.30
N PRO A 23 -47.91 26.93 -5.62
CA PRO A 23 -48.26 27.34 -6.98
C PRO A 23 -47.94 28.82 -7.29
N VAL A 24 -47.83 29.09 -8.59
CA VAL A 24 -47.55 30.35 -9.32
C VAL A 24 -48.80 31.22 -9.50
N GLN A 25 -48.65 32.56 -9.53
CA GLN A 25 -49.56 33.51 -10.23
C GLN A 25 -48.84 34.79 -10.76
N PRO A 26 -49.40 35.52 -11.77
CA PRO A 26 -48.66 36.37 -12.72
C PRO A 26 -48.94 37.91 -12.69
N ALA A 27 -48.29 38.64 -13.62
CA ALA A 27 -47.99 40.09 -13.77
C ALA A 27 -49.15 41.08 -14.13
N THR A 28 -49.03 42.42 -13.96
CA THR A 28 -48.55 43.50 -14.92
C THR A 28 -49.02 44.94 -14.41
N PRO A 29 -48.89 46.12 -15.10
CA PRO A 29 -47.74 47.09 -15.09
C PRO A 29 -48.03 48.66 -15.02
N ALA A 30 -46.98 49.48 -14.69
CA ALA A 30 -46.51 50.87 -15.13
C ALA A 30 -47.46 52.13 -15.27
N PRO A 31 -47.03 53.41 -15.59
CA PRO A 31 -45.71 54.13 -15.69
C PRO A 31 -45.67 55.68 -15.26
N SER A 32 -44.50 56.35 -15.48
CA SER A 32 -44.23 57.81 -15.79
C SER A 32 -44.09 58.88 -14.66
N ALA A 33 -43.23 59.94 -14.66
CA ALA A 33 -42.13 60.43 -15.51
C ALA A 33 -41.33 61.61 -14.86
N SER A 34 -40.03 61.77 -15.25
CA SER A 34 -39.21 62.99 -15.56
C SER A 34 -38.79 64.08 -14.53
N ALA A 35 -37.45 64.20 -14.29
CA ALA A 35 -36.56 65.38 -14.54
C ALA A 35 -35.41 65.57 -13.50
N ALA A 36 -34.17 65.82 -13.97
CA ALA A 36 -32.89 65.89 -13.21
C ALA A 36 -32.42 67.36 -12.95
N PRO A 37 -31.36 67.67 -12.14
CA PRO A 37 -29.95 67.36 -12.48
C PRO A 37 -28.93 67.11 -11.34
N ALA A 38 -27.82 66.46 -11.73
CA ALA A 38 -26.44 66.57 -11.23
C ALA A 38 -26.08 66.26 -9.77
N ALA A 39 -25.55 65.05 -9.56
CA ALA A 39 -24.21 64.73 -9.07
C ALA A 39 -24.23 63.38 -8.34
N LEU A 40 -23.13 62.59 -8.45
CA LEU A 40 -22.79 61.32 -7.78
C LEU A 40 -22.71 60.09 -8.70
N PRO A 41 -21.81 59.12 -8.39
CA PRO A 41 -21.24 58.19 -9.37
C PRO A 41 -22.20 57.04 -9.72
N ASN A 42 -22.14 56.56 -10.97
CA ASN A 42 -22.92 55.40 -11.42
C ASN A 42 -22.57 54.15 -10.60
N PRO A 43 -23.51 53.54 -9.84
CA PRO A 43 -23.39 52.14 -9.45
C PRO A 43 -23.59 51.28 -10.71
N PRO A 44 -22.77 50.24 -10.95
CA PRO A 44 -22.97 49.37 -12.09
C PRO A 44 -24.30 48.61 -11.94
N VAL A 45 -24.93 48.45 -13.10
CA VAL A 45 -26.24 47.90 -13.36
C VAL A 45 -26.37 46.49 -12.78
N ALA A 46 -27.52 46.22 -12.16
CA ALA A 46 -27.99 44.86 -11.91
C ALA A 46 -28.33 44.21 -13.26
N ASP A 47 -27.33 43.58 -13.87
CA ASP A 47 -27.53 42.59 -14.93
C ASP A 47 -28.13 41.32 -14.31
N ALA A 48 -28.93 40.60 -15.10
CA ALA A 48 -29.55 39.34 -14.74
C ALA A 48 -28.57 38.40 -13.98
N PRO A 49 -29.02 37.56 -13.02
CA PRO A 49 -28.14 36.54 -12.46
C PRO A 49 -27.57 35.76 -13.65
N PRO A 50 -26.24 35.73 -13.81
CA PRO A 50 -25.63 35.12 -14.97
C PRO A 50 -26.16 33.68 -15.04
N ALA A 51 -26.63 33.28 -16.22
CA ALA A 51 -26.71 31.87 -16.54
C ALA A 51 -25.42 31.24 -16.03
N THR A 52 -25.52 30.27 -15.13
CA THR A 52 -24.34 29.60 -14.58
C THR A 52 -23.45 29.27 -15.76
N PRO A 53 -22.21 29.80 -15.81
CA PRO A 53 -21.34 29.53 -16.93
C PRO A 53 -21.28 28.00 -17.09
N PRO A 54 -21.38 27.46 -18.32
CA PRO A 54 -21.11 26.04 -18.51
C PRO A 54 -19.78 25.73 -17.81
N PRO A 55 -19.67 24.59 -17.10
CA PRO A 55 -18.49 24.28 -16.31
C PRO A 55 -17.26 24.51 -17.20
N ALA A 56 -16.35 25.38 -16.73
CA ALA A 56 -15.16 25.74 -17.47
C ALA A 56 -14.45 24.45 -17.92
N PRO A 57 -13.94 24.40 -19.17
CA PRO A 57 -13.25 23.22 -19.66
C PRO A 57 -12.11 22.86 -18.71
N SER A 58 -12.08 21.59 -18.30
CA SER A 58 -11.09 21.00 -17.40
C SER A 58 -9.69 21.48 -17.79
N GLY A 59 -9.08 22.32 -16.95
CA GLY A 59 -7.70 22.73 -17.13
C GLY A 59 -6.77 21.50 -17.15
N PRO A 60 -5.57 21.62 -17.76
CA PRO A 60 -4.61 20.52 -17.77
C PRO A 60 -4.30 20.06 -16.34
N VAL A 61 -4.26 18.74 -16.13
CA VAL A 61 -4.01 18.10 -14.83
C VAL A 61 -2.69 18.63 -14.24
N THR A 62 -2.74 19.27 -13.08
CA THR A 62 -1.51 19.84 -12.46
C THR A 62 -0.59 18.73 -11.94
N PRO A 63 0.74 18.95 -11.85
CA PRO A 63 1.67 17.98 -11.29
C PRO A 63 1.31 17.53 -9.86
N GLY A 64 0.78 18.44 -9.03
CA GLY A 64 0.30 18.10 -7.68
C GLY A 64 -0.89 17.14 -7.70
N THR A 65 -1.84 17.36 -8.60
CA THR A 65 -3.00 16.48 -8.79
C THR A 65 -2.58 15.10 -9.33
N GLN A 66 -1.60 15.06 -10.25
CA GLN A 66 -1.05 13.80 -10.78
C GLN A 66 -0.37 12.97 -9.69
N GLN A 67 0.44 13.60 -8.82
CA GLN A 67 1.07 12.92 -7.69
C GLN A 67 0.04 12.37 -6.70
N GLN A 68 -1.02 13.15 -6.43
CA GLN A 68 -2.11 12.71 -5.56
C GLN A 68 -2.86 11.53 -6.17
N ALA A 69 -3.19 11.57 -7.47
CA ALA A 69 -3.81 10.46 -8.18
C ALA A 69 -2.94 9.20 -8.15
N GLN A 70 -1.62 9.34 -8.31
CA GLN A 70 -0.68 8.22 -8.23
C GLN A 70 -0.67 7.58 -6.83
N LYS A 71 -0.69 8.39 -5.77
CA LYS A 71 -0.75 7.90 -4.39
C LYS A 71 -2.05 7.14 -4.11
N THR A 72 -3.18 7.69 -4.56
CA THR A 72 -4.50 7.03 -4.49
C THR A 72 -4.48 5.70 -5.26
N ALA A 73 -3.90 5.66 -6.46
CA ALA A 73 -3.75 4.41 -7.22
C ALA A 73 -2.85 3.38 -6.50
N MET A 74 -1.77 3.81 -5.83
CA MET A 74 -0.93 2.91 -5.02
C MET A 74 -1.66 2.36 -3.79
N ALA A 75 -2.55 3.13 -3.17
CA ALA A 75 -3.38 2.62 -2.08
C ALA A 75 -4.29 1.48 -2.56
N ALA A 76 -4.85 1.61 -3.77
CA ALA A 76 -5.65 0.55 -4.39
C ALA A 76 -4.84 -0.74 -4.64
N VAL A 77 -3.55 -0.65 -4.98
CA VAL A 77 -2.68 -1.83 -5.10
C VAL A 77 -2.66 -2.62 -3.78
N GLY A 78 -2.45 -1.95 -2.66
CA GLY A 78 -2.43 -2.61 -1.34
C GLY A 78 -3.76 -3.27 -0.97
N MET A 79 -4.88 -2.70 -1.40
CA MET A 79 -6.22 -3.27 -1.20
C MET A 79 -6.46 -4.50 -2.08
N LEU A 80 -6.11 -4.45 -3.37
CA LEU A 80 -6.20 -5.59 -4.28
C LEU A 80 -5.32 -6.75 -3.83
N GLU A 81 -4.12 -6.44 -3.33
CA GLU A 81 -3.21 -7.42 -2.74
C GLU A 81 -3.79 -8.13 -1.52
N ALA A 82 -4.61 -7.43 -0.73
CA ALA A 82 -5.31 -7.96 0.44
C ALA A 82 -6.65 -8.63 0.12
N GLY A 83 -7.11 -8.58 -1.14
CA GLY A 83 -8.41 -9.13 -1.58
C GLY A 83 -9.60 -8.20 -1.38
N HIS A 84 -9.37 -6.93 -1.01
CA HIS A 84 -10.41 -5.90 -0.88
C HIS A 84 -10.71 -5.27 -2.24
N GLU A 85 -11.34 -6.04 -3.13
CA GLU A 85 -11.64 -5.61 -4.50
C GLU A 85 -12.62 -4.43 -4.55
N ASP A 86 -13.68 -4.46 -3.75
CA ASP A 86 -14.71 -3.40 -3.75
C ASP A 86 -14.14 -2.05 -3.32
N ASP A 87 -13.35 -2.02 -2.25
CA ASP A 87 -12.66 -0.81 -1.78
C ASP A 87 -11.64 -0.32 -2.81
N ALA A 88 -10.91 -1.24 -3.44
CA ALA A 88 -9.98 -0.91 -4.51
C ALA A 88 -10.66 -0.27 -5.71
N ARG A 89 -11.85 -0.73 -6.12
CA ARG A 89 -12.63 -0.13 -7.23
C ARG A 89 -12.96 1.32 -6.95
N VAL A 90 -13.39 1.62 -5.73
CA VAL A 90 -13.71 2.99 -5.29
C VAL A 90 -12.47 3.88 -5.35
N GLU A 91 -11.34 3.39 -4.84
CA GLU A 91 -10.09 4.16 -4.82
C GLU A 91 -9.50 4.36 -6.22
N LEU A 92 -9.60 3.36 -7.10
CA LEU A 92 -9.23 3.49 -8.52
C LEU A 92 -10.09 4.53 -9.24
N GLN A 93 -11.39 4.56 -8.97
CA GLN A 93 -12.27 5.57 -9.55
C GLN A 93 -11.93 6.98 -9.06
N ARG A 94 -11.58 7.13 -7.77
CA ARG A 94 -11.08 8.40 -7.23
C ARG A 94 -9.76 8.82 -7.90
N ALA A 95 -8.83 7.88 -8.12
CA ALA A 95 -7.57 8.18 -8.78
C ALA A 95 -7.80 8.70 -10.22
N LEU A 96 -8.71 8.06 -10.95
CA LEU A 96 -9.07 8.46 -12.32
C LEU A 96 -9.88 9.76 -12.41
N ALA A 97 -10.65 10.09 -11.36
CA ALA A 97 -11.31 11.39 -11.27
C ALA A 97 -10.31 12.54 -11.07
N LEU A 98 -9.20 12.28 -10.37
CA LEU A 98 -8.11 13.24 -10.18
C LEU A 98 -7.21 13.35 -11.42
N ASP A 99 -6.83 12.21 -12.00
CA ASP A 99 -6.04 12.14 -13.21
C ASP A 99 -6.58 11.03 -14.12
N PRO A 100 -7.38 11.39 -15.14
CA PRO A 100 -7.91 10.43 -16.12
C PRO A 100 -6.83 9.68 -16.90
N ASN A 101 -5.61 10.22 -16.95
CA ASN A 101 -4.48 9.64 -17.69
C ASN A 101 -3.52 8.84 -16.80
N ASN A 102 -3.88 8.60 -15.52
CA ASN A 102 -3.05 7.83 -14.63
C ASN A 102 -2.92 6.38 -15.13
N LYS A 103 -1.73 6.05 -15.66
CA LYS A 103 -1.46 4.74 -16.29
C LYS A 103 -1.67 3.57 -15.33
N LEU A 104 -1.28 3.73 -14.06
CA LEU A 104 -1.42 2.70 -13.04
C LEU A 104 -2.90 2.43 -12.76
N ALA A 105 -3.68 3.48 -12.49
CA ALA A 105 -5.10 3.35 -12.19
C ALA A 105 -5.89 2.77 -13.37
N LEU A 106 -5.58 3.19 -14.60
CA LEU A 106 -6.19 2.64 -15.82
C LEU A 106 -5.87 1.16 -16.01
N ASN A 107 -4.62 0.76 -15.77
CA ASN A 107 -4.18 -0.62 -15.88
C ASN A 107 -4.90 -1.51 -14.84
N LEU A 108 -4.88 -1.12 -13.57
CA LEU A 108 -5.55 -1.85 -12.49
C LEU A 108 -7.05 -1.92 -12.69
N LYS A 109 -7.69 -0.81 -13.10
CA LYS A 109 -9.12 -0.79 -13.40
C LYS A 109 -9.48 -1.79 -14.50
N ARG A 110 -8.70 -1.83 -15.59
CA ARG A 110 -8.91 -2.81 -16.66
C ARG A 110 -8.83 -4.24 -16.14
N GLN A 111 -7.89 -4.55 -15.24
CA GLN A 111 -7.76 -5.88 -14.66
C GLN A 111 -8.93 -6.29 -13.76
N VAL A 112 -9.51 -5.33 -13.05
CA VAL A 112 -10.68 -5.55 -12.20
C VAL A 112 -11.94 -5.77 -13.05
N ASP A 113 -12.11 -4.98 -14.10
CA ASP A 113 -13.32 -5.02 -14.94
C ASP A 113 -13.29 -6.16 -15.98
N ALA A 114 -12.10 -6.55 -16.45
CA ALA A 114 -11.97 -7.56 -17.51
C ALA A 114 -12.18 -8.99 -16.98
N ASP A 115 -12.62 -9.88 -17.88
CA ASP A 115 -12.55 -11.31 -17.65
C ASP A 115 -11.11 -11.80 -17.85
N PRO A 116 -10.50 -12.50 -16.87
CA PRO A 116 -9.08 -12.86 -16.92
C PRO A 116 -8.73 -13.81 -18.09
N VAL A 117 -9.64 -14.72 -18.46
CA VAL A 117 -9.41 -15.68 -19.55
C VAL A 117 -9.54 -15.00 -20.91
N THR A 118 -10.48 -14.06 -21.04
CA THR A 118 -10.68 -13.27 -22.25
C THR A 118 -9.53 -12.27 -22.46
N ALA A 119 -9.02 -11.67 -21.38
CA ALA A 119 -7.94 -10.69 -21.45
C ALA A 119 -6.55 -11.31 -21.68
N LEU A 120 -6.25 -12.43 -21.03
CA LEU A 120 -4.92 -13.05 -21.07
C LEU A 120 -4.84 -14.25 -22.04
N GLY A 121 -5.99 -14.76 -22.48
CA GLY A 121 -6.11 -15.91 -23.35
C GLY A 121 -6.31 -17.23 -22.62
N ARG A 122 -6.76 -18.23 -23.38
CA ARG A 122 -7.02 -19.60 -22.89
C ARG A 122 -5.75 -20.46 -22.77
N GLU A 123 -4.72 -20.11 -23.53
CA GLU A 123 -3.44 -20.81 -23.50
C GLU A 123 -2.70 -20.44 -22.21
N SER A 124 -2.31 -21.45 -21.42
CA SER A 124 -1.50 -21.29 -20.22
C SER A 124 -0.59 -22.49 -20.01
N PHE A 125 0.47 -22.28 -19.25
CA PHE A 125 1.37 -23.33 -18.80
C PHE A 125 1.43 -23.38 -17.27
N SER A 126 1.72 -24.56 -16.73
CA SER A 126 1.91 -24.75 -15.30
C SER A 126 3.27 -24.23 -14.86
N TYR A 127 3.27 -23.43 -13.79
CA TYR A 127 4.46 -22.88 -13.17
C TYR A 127 4.42 -23.10 -11.66
N THR A 128 5.46 -23.69 -11.10
CA THR A 128 5.60 -23.80 -9.65
C THR A 128 6.27 -22.55 -9.12
N VAL A 129 5.54 -21.80 -8.29
CA VAL A 129 6.02 -20.57 -7.64
C VAL A 129 7.29 -20.89 -6.87
N ARG A 130 8.35 -20.13 -7.12
CA ARG A 130 9.59 -20.32 -6.35
C ARG A 130 9.40 -19.81 -4.92
N PRO A 131 10.13 -20.37 -3.94
CA PRO A 131 10.15 -19.80 -2.61
C PRO A 131 10.50 -18.29 -2.66
N ASN A 132 9.70 -17.47 -1.97
CA ASN A 132 9.80 -16.00 -1.93
C ASN A 132 9.50 -15.26 -3.25
N GLU A 133 8.94 -15.93 -4.25
CA GLU A 133 8.45 -15.27 -5.46
C GLU A 133 7.00 -14.81 -5.26
N SER A 134 6.71 -13.54 -5.58
CA SER A 134 5.35 -12.99 -5.48
C SER A 134 4.63 -13.05 -6.83
N LEU A 135 3.30 -13.03 -6.81
CA LEU A 135 2.49 -12.90 -8.03
C LEU A 135 2.89 -11.69 -8.88
N SER A 136 3.31 -10.59 -8.27
CA SER A 136 3.78 -9.39 -8.97
C SER A 136 5.10 -9.61 -9.71
N MET A 137 6.02 -10.38 -9.13
CA MET A 137 7.27 -10.76 -9.82
C MET A 137 6.98 -11.71 -10.99
N ILE A 138 6.09 -12.68 -10.80
CA ILE A 138 5.67 -13.62 -11.84
C ILE A 138 4.97 -12.87 -12.98
N ALA A 139 4.03 -11.98 -12.66
CA ALA A 139 3.35 -11.14 -13.63
C ALA A 139 4.33 -10.23 -14.39
N GLY A 140 5.28 -9.60 -13.70
CA GLY A 140 6.34 -8.83 -14.36
C GLY A 140 7.17 -9.66 -15.33
N ARG A 141 7.50 -10.89 -14.95
CA ARG A 141 8.33 -11.79 -15.76
C ARG A 141 7.61 -12.35 -16.98
N TYR A 142 6.36 -12.77 -16.83
CA TYR A 142 5.64 -13.52 -17.86
C TYR A 142 4.60 -12.70 -18.61
N LEU A 143 4.01 -11.69 -17.97
CA LEU A 143 3.02 -10.78 -18.59
C LEU A 143 3.65 -9.42 -18.95
N GLY A 144 4.88 -9.14 -18.49
CA GLY A 144 5.58 -7.88 -18.74
C GLY A 144 5.10 -6.71 -17.88
N ASP A 145 4.23 -6.96 -16.91
CA ASP A 145 3.67 -5.95 -16.02
C ASP A 145 3.58 -6.47 -14.57
N ILE A 146 4.31 -5.83 -13.66
CA ILE A 146 4.31 -6.19 -12.24
C ILE A 146 2.94 -5.98 -11.59
N TYR A 147 2.13 -5.07 -12.12
CA TYR A 147 0.80 -4.79 -11.63
C TYR A 147 -0.25 -5.78 -12.16
N ALA A 148 0.10 -6.64 -13.13
CA ALA A 148 -0.77 -7.70 -13.62
C ALA A 148 -0.93 -8.90 -12.65
N PHE A 149 -0.41 -8.77 -11.42
CA PHE A 149 -0.58 -9.75 -10.36
C PHE A 149 -2.05 -10.04 -10.05
N TYR A 150 -2.91 -9.02 -10.14
CA TYR A 150 -4.30 -9.13 -9.73
C TYR A 150 -5.12 -9.92 -10.76
N ILE A 151 -4.96 -9.62 -12.05
CA ILE A 151 -5.60 -10.41 -13.12
C ILE A 151 -5.04 -11.83 -13.18
N LEU A 152 -3.75 -12.03 -12.87
CA LEU A 152 -3.15 -13.35 -12.75
C LEU A 152 -3.71 -14.14 -11.56
N ALA A 153 -3.97 -13.48 -10.42
CA ALA A 153 -4.62 -14.09 -9.27
C ALA A 153 -6.03 -14.57 -9.65
N ARG A 154 -6.82 -13.74 -10.32
CA ARG A 154 -8.16 -14.09 -10.81
C ARG A 154 -8.13 -15.24 -11.81
N TYR A 155 -7.15 -15.26 -12.72
CA TYR A 155 -6.93 -16.37 -13.67
C TYR A 155 -6.71 -17.72 -12.96
N ASN A 156 -6.14 -17.68 -11.75
CA ASN A 156 -5.84 -18.83 -10.91
C ASN A 156 -6.86 -19.06 -9.78
N ASN A 157 -7.97 -18.32 -9.79
CA ASN A 157 -9.00 -18.38 -8.75
C ASN A 157 -8.49 -18.08 -7.33
N ILE A 158 -7.51 -17.17 -7.22
CA ILE A 158 -6.91 -16.74 -5.95
C ILE A 158 -7.60 -15.46 -5.50
N ALA A 159 -8.31 -15.53 -4.36
CA ALA A 159 -9.04 -14.39 -3.79
C ALA A 159 -8.10 -13.34 -3.17
N VAL A 160 -7.03 -13.79 -2.50
CA VAL A 160 -6.08 -12.90 -1.82
C VAL A 160 -4.68 -13.08 -2.43
N PRO A 161 -4.25 -12.20 -3.33
CA PRO A 161 -2.97 -12.34 -4.04
C PRO A 161 -1.75 -12.42 -3.12
N ARG A 162 -1.78 -11.74 -1.96
CA ARG A 162 -0.69 -11.79 -0.96
C ARG A 162 -0.50 -13.14 -0.29
N GLN A 163 -1.45 -14.06 -0.40
CA GLN A 163 -1.39 -15.38 0.25
C GLN A 163 -0.75 -16.47 -0.62
N VAL A 164 -0.30 -16.15 -1.84
CA VAL A 164 0.37 -17.13 -2.69
C VAL A 164 1.68 -17.56 -2.05
N ALA A 165 1.81 -18.88 -1.85
CA ALA A 165 2.95 -19.49 -1.20
C ALA A 165 3.94 -20.07 -2.23
N GLY A 166 5.23 -20.05 -1.89
CA GLY A 166 6.24 -20.80 -2.63
C GLY A 166 5.90 -22.29 -2.67
N GLY A 167 6.10 -22.91 -3.82
CA GLY A 167 5.71 -24.30 -4.10
C GLY A 167 4.30 -24.47 -4.64
N GLN A 168 3.47 -23.42 -4.65
CA GLN A 168 2.15 -23.46 -5.27
C GLN A 168 2.27 -23.55 -6.79
N THR A 169 1.50 -24.43 -7.42
CA THR A 169 1.42 -24.50 -8.88
C THR A 169 0.38 -23.51 -9.39
N LEU A 170 0.80 -22.56 -10.21
CA LEU A 170 -0.02 -21.58 -10.90
C LEU A 170 -0.12 -21.90 -12.40
N ARG A 171 -1.22 -21.46 -13.00
CA ARG A 171 -1.42 -21.37 -14.44
C ARG A 171 -1.02 -19.97 -14.89
N ILE A 172 0.03 -19.90 -15.70
CA ILE A 172 0.53 -18.65 -16.24
C ILE A 172 0.07 -18.53 -17.69
N PRO A 173 -0.70 -17.49 -18.05
CA PRO A 173 -1.16 -17.30 -19.42
C PRO A 173 -0.02 -17.07 -20.41
N GLY A 174 -0.24 -17.51 -21.65
CA GLY A 174 0.70 -17.41 -22.76
C GLY A 174 1.50 -18.68 -23.01
N LYS A 175 2.48 -18.57 -23.89
CA LYS A 175 3.35 -19.69 -24.28
C LYS A 175 4.49 -19.84 -23.30
N ALA A 176 4.75 -21.08 -22.88
CA ALA A 176 5.89 -21.37 -22.03
C ALA A 176 7.18 -20.88 -22.71
N PRO A 177 8.01 -20.05 -22.04
CA PRO A 177 9.32 -19.70 -22.59
C PRO A 177 10.12 -20.98 -22.84
N PRO A 178 11.01 -20.99 -23.85
CA PRO A 178 11.82 -22.16 -24.16
C PRO A 178 12.54 -22.62 -22.89
N PRO A 179 12.54 -23.93 -22.58
CA PRO A 179 13.11 -24.42 -21.35
C PRO A 179 14.60 -24.08 -21.33
N THR A 180 14.98 -23.06 -20.57
CA THR A 180 16.34 -23.00 -20.04
C THR A 180 16.45 -24.24 -19.16
N THR A 181 17.41 -25.11 -19.45
CA THR A 181 17.59 -26.44 -18.84
C THR A 181 17.61 -26.36 -17.31
N VAL A 182 16.45 -26.45 -16.69
CA VAL A 182 16.26 -26.99 -15.34
C VAL A 182 15.60 -28.33 -15.57
N ALA A 183 16.30 -29.38 -15.15
CA ALA A 183 15.92 -30.77 -15.34
C ALA A 183 14.43 -30.97 -14.98
N ARG A 184 13.64 -31.14 -16.03
CA ARG A 184 12.29 -31.66 -15.94
C ARG A 184 12.43 -33.13 -15.56
N GLU A 185 12.28 -33.46 -14.28
CA GLU A 185 11.95 -34.83 -13.90
C GLU A 185 10.51 -35.05 -14.35
N ALA A 186 10.36 -35.49 -15.61
CA ALA A 186 9.10 -35.96 -16.14
C ALA A 186 8.86 -37.38 -15.59
N PRO A 187 7.62 -37.72 -15.20
CA PRO A 187 7.28 -39.10 -14.92
C PRO A 187 7.36 -39.89 -16.23
N ARG A 188 8.16 -40.96 -16.26
CA ARG A 188 8.24 -41.89 -17.39
C ARG A 188 7.81 -43.29 -16.92
N PRO A 189 7.01 -44.03 -17.73
CA PRO A 189 6.36 -45.26 -17.30
C PRO A 189 7.34 -46.44 -17.31
N GLU A 190 6.95 -47.48 -16.57
CA GLU A 190 7.69 -48.71 -16.30
C GLU A 190 8.35 -49.35 -17.52
N PRO A 191 9.53 -49.96 -17.33
CA PRO A 191 9.81 -51.25 -17.93
C PRO A 191 10.19 -52.31 -16.88
N VAL A 192 9.57 -53.46 -17.05
CA VAL A 192 9.77 -54.72 -16.35
C VAL A 192 11.24 -55.18 -16.44
N ALA A 193 11.92 -55.30 -15.30
CA ALA A 193 13.05 -56.21 -15.08
C ALA A 193 13.33 -56.38 -13.57
N THR A 194 13.54 -57.63 -13.18
CA THR A 194 13.70 -58.18 -11.82
C THR A 194 14.91 -57.65 -11.02
N PRO A 195 14.89 -57.76 -9.68
CA PRO A 195 15.70 -56.94 -8.76
C PRO A 195 17.11 -57.51 -8.53
N PRO A 196 18.11 -56.67 -8.22
CA PRO A 196 19.10 -57.01 -7.21
C PRO A 196 18.64 -56.45 -5.86
N THR A 197 18.87 -57.26 -4.85
CA THR A 197 18.70 -57.04 -3.41
C THR A 197 19.03 -55.60 -2.99
N PRO A 198 18.24 -54.97 -2.09
CA PRO A 198 18.53 -53.64 -1.59
C PRO A 198 19.84 -53.68 -0.80
N ALA A 199 20.91 -53.16 -1.39
CA ALA A 199 21.94 -52.52 -0.59
C ALA A 199 21.21 -51.38 0.11
N VAL A 200 20.98 -51.55 1.41
CA VAL A 200 20.54 -50.49 2.30
C VAL A 200 21.53 -49.36 2.10
N ALA A 201 21.14 -48.38 1.27
CA ALA A 201 21.80 -47.10 1.26
C ALA A 201 21.63 -46.60 2.69
N THR A 202 22.73 -46.60 3.43
CA THR A 202 22.87 -45.81 4.63
C THR A 202 22.25 -44.45 4.30
N PRO A 203 21.24 -43.98 5.05
CA PRO A 203 20.68 -42.67 4.79
C PRO A 203 21.83 -41.68 4.74
N ALA A 204 21.93 -40.91 3.66
CA ALA A 204 22.87 -39.81 3.59
C ALA A 204 22.73 -39.01 4.89
N PRO A 205 23.84 -38.68 5.59
CA PRO A 205 23.75 -37.95 6.85
C PRO A 205 22.91 -36.69 6.64
N PRO A 206 22.07 -36.30 7.61
CA PRO A 206 21.18 -35.15 7.48
C PRO A 206 22.00 -33.94 7.00
N ALA A 207 21.63 -33.40 5.85
CA ALA A 207 22.34 -32.29 5.23
C ALA A 207 22.56 -31.18 6.26
N GLU A 208 23.82 -30.76 6.44
CA GLU A 208 24.13 -29.67 7.36
C GLU A 208 23.30 -28.42 7.00
N PRO A 209 22.80 -27.67 8.00
CA PRO A 209 21.99 -26.49 7.73
C PRO A 209 22.79 -25.50 6.89
N THR A 210 22.17 -24.97 5.83
CA THR A 210 22.80 -23.98 4.94
C THR A 210 23.25 -22.75 5.72
N ALA A 211 24.20 -21.98 5.16
CA ALA A 211 24.68 -20.76 5.82
C ALA A 211 23.53 -19.79 6.16
N GLY A 212 22.52 -19.73 5.31
CA GLY A 212 21.36 -18.90 5.56
C GLY A 212 20.39 -19.51 6.60
N GLN A 213 20.13 -20.82 6.58
CA GLN A 213 19.35 -21.48 7.63
C GLN A 213 20.00 -21.30 9.00
N ARG A 214 21.34 -21.34 9.08
CA ARG A 214 22.11 -21.02 10.29
C ARG A 214 21.90 -19.56 10.71
N ALA A 215 21.95 -18.62 9.77
CA ALA A 215 21.67 -17.21 10.06
C ALA A 215 20.22 -16.99 10.53
N MET A 216 19.24 -17.68 9.95
CA MET A 216 17.83 -17.59 10.36
C MET A 216 17.65 -18.10 11.80
N ARG A 217 18.22 -19.28 12.13
CA ARG A 217 18.21 -19.82 13.51
C ARG A 217 18.95 -18.91 14.50
N ALA A 218 20.06 -18.30 14.08
CA ALA A 218 20.79 -17.33 14.91
C ALA A 218 19.94 -16.09 15.18
N GLY A 219 19.20 -15.59 14.18
CA GLY A 219 18.25 -14.49 14.33
C GLY A 219 17.14 -14.83 15.33
N GLU A 220 16.55 -16.01 15.22
CA GLU A 220 15.51 -16.48 16.15
C GLU A 220 16.02 -16.64 17.59
N ALA A 221 17.26 -17.11 17.75
CA ALA A 221 17.89 -17.20 19.06
C ALA A 221 18.15 -15.81 19.66
N ALA A 222 18.56 -14.84 18.86
CA ALA A 222 18.75 -13.45 19.29
C ALA A 222 17.42 -12.79 19.66
N GLU A 223 16.33 -13.02 18.92
CA GLU A 223 14.98 -12.54 19.27
C GLU A 223 14.52 -13.09 20.63
N LYS A 224 14.71 -14.39 20.87
CA LYS A 224 14.38 -15.02 22.17
C LYS A 224 15.16 -14.43 23.34
N ARG A 225 16.34 -13.87 23.06
CA ARG A 225 17.18 -13.16 24.04
C ARG A 225 16.90 -11.65 24.09
N ALA A 226 15.89 -11.16 23.35
CA ALA A 226 15.55 -9.75 23.17
C ALA A 226 16.71 -8.90 22.60
N GLN A 227 17.64 -9.52 21.87
CA GLN A 227 18.76 -8.85 21.20
C GLN A 227 18.35 -8.43 19.78
N LEU A 228 17.52 -7.39 19.67
CA LEU A 228 16.89 -6.99 18.40
C LEU A 228 17.89 -6.56 17.32
N ASP A 229 18.96 -5.86 17.68
CA ASP A 229 20.01 -5.45 16.73
C ASP A 229 20.72 -6.68 16.13
N GLU A 230 21.09 -7.65 16.98
CA GLU A 230 21.73 -8.88 16.53
C GLU A 230 20.77 -9.72 15.69
N ALA A 231 19.51 -9.85 16.11
CA ALA A 231 18.47 -10.52 15.35
C ALA A 231 18.27 -9.90 13.96
N TYR A 232 18.22 -8.57 13.88
CA TYR A 232 18.12 -7.86 12.61
C TYR A 232 19.31 -8.17 11.68
N GLN A 233 20.54 -8.12 12.19
CA GLN A 233 21.74 -8.43 11.40
C GLN A 233 21.73 -9.86 10.87
N GLN A 234 21.31 -10.83 11.70
CA GLN A 234 21.24 -12.23 11.29
C GLN A 234 20.12 -12.47 10.25
N TYR A 235 18.96 -11.82 10.39
CA TYR A 235 17.92 -11.89 9.37
C TYR A 235 18.27 -11.16 8.08
N ALA A 236 18.94 -10.00 8.15
CA ALA A 236 19.45 -9.31 6.96
C ALA A 236 20.49 -10.17 6.23
N ARG A 237 21.37 -10.85 6.97
CA ARG A 237 22.31 -11.82 6.40
C ARG A 237 21.58 -13.00 5.76
N ALA A 238 20.59 -13.57 6.43
CA ALA A 238 19.77 -14.65 5.89
C ALA A 238 19.02 -14.19 4.62
N ALA A 239 18.50 -12.97 4.60
CA ALA A 239 17.84 -12.38 3.43
C ALA A 239 18.81 -12.21 2.25
N ASN A 240 20.04 -11.73 2.49
CA ASN A 240 21.09 -11.64 1.46
C ASN A 240 21.51 -13.02 0.92
N LEU A 241 21.32 -14.07 1.72
CA LEU A 241 21.54 -15.46 1.33
C LEU A 241 20.29 -16.10 0.70
N ASN A 242 19.24 -15.32 0.42
CA ASN A 242 17.96 -15.74 -0.15
C ASN A 242 17.17 -16.74 0.71
N GLU A 243 17.32 -16.68 2.04
CA GLU A 243 16.57 -17.54 2.94
C GLU A 243 15.10 -17.13 3.03
N PRO A 244 14.19 -18.12 3.01
CA PRO A 244 12.78 -17.86 3.03
C PRO A 244 12.31 -17.21 4.34
N GLY A 245 11.46 -16.19 4.19
CA GLY A 245 10.90 -15.43 5.31
C GLY A 245 11.89 -14.49 6.02
N ALA A 246 13.19 -14.58 5.75
CA ALA A 246 14.20 -13.75 6.40
C ALA A 246 14.03 -12.25 6.07
N GLY A 247 13.69 -11.92 4.83
CA GLY A 247 13.42 -10.53 4.43
C GLY A 247 12.27 -9.90 5.20
N ALA A 248 11.14 -10.61 5.34
CA ALA A 248 9.99 -10.11 6.10
C ALA A 248 10.31 -9.90 7.58
N LYS A 249 11.07 -10.82 8.20
CA LYS A 249 11.55 -10.66 9.58
C LYS A 249 12.52 -9.48 9.71
N ALA A 250 13.47 -9.34 8.78
CA ALA A 250 14.39 -8.20 8.76
C ALA A 250 13.64 -6.86 8.62
N ASP A 251 12.63 -6.77 7.76
CA ASP A 251 11.81 -5.57 7.58
C ASP A 251 10.98 -5.22 8.82
N GLN A 252 10.41 -6.23 9.49
CA GLN A 252 9.68 -6.03 10.75
C GLN A 252 10.62 -5.48 11.83
N LEU A 253 11.80 -6.09 12.00
CA LEU A 253 12.77 -5.65 13.00
C LEU A 253 13.35 -4.28 12.68
N ARG A 254 13.61 -4.00 11.39
CA ARG A 254 14.01 -2.66 10.94
C ARG A 254 13.00 -1.61 11.37
N LYS A 255 11.71 -1.82 11.13
CA LYS A 255 10.64 -0.88 11.57
C LYS A 255 10.65 -0.69 13.09
N GLN A 256 10.82 -1.77 13.85
CA GLN A 256 10.86 -1.72 15.32
C GLN A 256 12.08 -0.94 15.84
N LEU A 257 13.28 -1.22 15.31
CA LEU A 257 14.52 -0.51 15.66
C LEU A 257 14.44 0.97 15.29
N VAL A 258 13.94 1.29 14.10
CA VAL A 258 13.70 2.68 13.67
C VAL A 258 12.77 3.40 14.66
N GLN A 259 11.66 2.77 15.06
CA GLN A 259 10.74 3.36 16.05
C GLN A 259 11.40 3.53 17.42
N GLN A 260 12.14 2.53 17.90
CA GLN A 260 12.81 2.56 19.19
C GLN A 260 13.86 3.68 19.25
N HIS A 261 14.73 3.78 18.25
CA HIS A 261 15.74 4.82 18.17
C HIS A 261 15.15 6.21 17.94
N SER A 262 14.09 6.33 17.14
CA SER A 262 13.38 7.61 16.97
C SER A 262 12.77 8.11 18.27
N ARG A 263 12.19 7.22 19.08
CA ARG A 263 11.66 7.57 20.43
C ARG A 263 12.78 7.97 21.39
N ALA A 264 13.91 7.26 21.36
CA ALA A 264 15.08 7.60 22.17
C ALA A 264 15.63 8.98 21.78
N ALA A 265 15.71 9.29 20.48
CA ALA A 265 16.17 10.57 19.98
C ALA A 265 15.29 11.73 20.46
N ARG A 266 13.96 11.60 20.32
CA ARG A 266 12.99 12.61 20.79
C ARG A 266 13.08 12.82 22.31
N THR A 267 13.23 11.73 23.07
CA THR A 267 13.43 11.80 24.53
C THR A 267 14.72 12.55 24.88
N ALA A 268 15.80 12.31 24.14
CA ALA A 268 17.07 13.00 24.36
C ALA A 268 16.96 14.50 24.04
N ILE A 269 16.28 14.88 22.94
CA ILE A 269 15.97 16.29 22.63
C ILE A 269 15.17 16.94 23.76
N ALA A 270 14.14 16.26 24.28
CA ALA A 270 13.33 16.78 25.38
C ALA A 270 14.14 17.02 26.67
N LYS A 271 15.25 16.29 26.85
CA LYS A 271 16.20 16.46 27.95
C LYS A 271 17.34 17.43 27.61
N GLN A 272 17.29 18.11 26.47
CA GLN A 272 18.37 18.93 25.91
C GLN A 272 19.69 18.17 25.66
N ASP A 273 19.67 16.83 25.68
CA ASP A 273 20.80 15.97 25.33
C ASP A 273 20.87 15.81 23.80
N LEU A 274 21.41 16.83 23.13
CA LEU A 274 21.52 16.82 21.68
C LEU A 274 22.54 15.81 21.15
N ASP A 275 23.57 15.50 21.93
CA ASP A 275 24.52 14.45 21.60
C ASP A 275 23.85 13.06 21.62
N GLY A 276 23.02 12.78 22.62
CA GLY A 276 22.19 11.58 22.68
C GLY A 276 21.16 11.52 21.55
N ALA A 277 20.59 12.66 21.16
CA ALA A 277 19.68 12.74 20.03
C ALA A 277 20.37 12.40 18.70
N ILE A 278 21.53 13.01 18.42
CA ILE A 278 22.32 12.75 17.21
C ILE A 278 22.71 11.27 17.12
N ARG A 279 23.25 10.69 18.21
CA ARG A 279 23.59 9.25 18.25
C ARG A 279 22.39 8.34 17.99
N SER A 280 21.21 8.73 18.46
CA SER A 280 19.99 7.94 18.25
C SER A 280 19.51 8.03 16.80
N TRP A 281 19.58 9.21 16.19
CA TRP A 281 19.29 9.37 14.75
C TRP A 281 20.32 8.68 13.86
N ASP A 282 21.60 8.66 14.25
CA ASP A 282 22.64 7.90 13.56
C ASP A 282 22.32 6.40 13.53
N ARG A 283 21.83 5.83 14.64
CA ARG A 283 21.37 4.44 14.69
C ARG A 283 20.21 4.16 13.75
N VAL A 284 19.25 5.10 13.63
CA VAL A 284 18.17 4.99 12.63
C VAL A 284 18.76 4.90 11.22
N LEU A 285 19.76 5.73 10.90
CA LEU A 285 20.39 5.76 9.57
C LEU A 285 21.27 4.54 9.28
N VAL A 286 21.81 3.87 10.30
CA VAL A 286 22.50 2.58 10.14
C VAL A 286 21.53 1.48 9.73
N VAL A 287 20.33 1.44 10.31
CA VAL A 287 19.31 0.43 10.01
C VAL A 287 18.52 0.79 8.74
N ASP A 288 18.29 2.08 8.50
CA ASP A 288 17.53 2.63 7.38
C ASP A 288 18.24 3.86 6.78
N PRO A 289 19.23 3.66 5.88
CA PRO A 289 19.95 4.75 5.24
C PRO A 289 19.06 5.67 4.37
N GLY A 290 17.88 5.20 3.99
CA GLY A 290 16.88 5.93 3.19
C GLY A 290 15.96 6.83 4.02
N ASN A 291 16.13 6.89 5.35
CA ASN A 291 15.18 7.60 6.21
C ASN A 291 15.36 9.13 6.17
N ASP A 292 14.56 9.82 5.35
CA ASP A 292 14.64 11.28 5.19
C ASP A 292 14.34 12.03 6.49
N THR A 293 13.42 11.51 7.32
CA THR A 293 13.10 12.09 8.63
C THR A 293 14.32 12.05 9.55
N ALA A 294 15.00 10.92 9.66
CA ALA A 294 16.19 10.81 10.50
C ALA A 294 17.35 11.70 10.01
N LYS A 295 17.54 11.84 8.69
CA LYS A 295 18.54 12.77 8.12
C LYS A 295 18.25 14.22 8.52
N LEU A 296 17.00 14.65 8.36
CA LEU A 296 16.56 16.00 8.69
C LEU A 296 16.69 16.28 10.20
N GLU A 297 16.18 15.37 11.03
CA GLU A 297 16.17 15.54 12.49
C GLU A 297 17.59 15.51 13.08
N ARG A 298 18.47 14.66 12.55
CA ARG A 298 19.90 14.68 12.88
C ARG A 298 20.52 16.05 12.58
N GLN A 299 20.24 16.61 11.40
CA GLN A 299 20.75 17.92 11.01
C GLN A 299 20.21 19.04 11.90
N ASN A 300 18.94 18.98 12.26
CA ASN A 300 18.33 19.94 13.18
C ASN A 300 18.98 19.89 14.57
N ALA A 301 19.22 18.69 15.10
CA ALA A 301 19.91 18.51 16.37
C ALA A 301 21.35 19.07 16.35
N MET A 302 22.09 18.87 15.25
CA MET A 302 23.44 19.46 15.09
C MET A 302 23.41 20.99 15.10
N ARG A 303 22.52 21.61 14.32
CA ARG A 303 22.38 23.08 14.31
C ARG A 303 21.98 23.63 15.68
N LEU A 304 21.09 22.95 16.40
CA LEU A 304 20.66 23.38 17.72
C LEU A 304 21.80 23.30 18.74
N LYS A 305 22.69 22.29 18.60
CA LYS A 305 23.88 22.12 19.44
C LYS A 305 24.88 23.24 19.23
N GLU A 306 25.17 23.59 17.97
CA GLU A 306 26.05 24.71 17.63
C GLU A 306 25.54 26.02 18.24
N LYS A 307 24.24 26.31 18.10
CA LYS A 307 23.62 27.50 18.68
C LYS A 307 23.76 27.54 20.21
N MET A 308 23.49 26.43 20.91
CA MET A 308 23.66 26.39 22.37
C MET A 308 25.12 26.59 22.80
N GLY A 309 26.09 26.02 22.06
CA GLY A 309 27.51 26.23 22.33
C GLY A 309 27.92 27.71 22.19
N THR A 310 27.42 28.40 21.16
CA THR A 310 27.72 29.84 20.96
C THR A 310 27.09 30.76 22.00
N LEU A 311 25.98 30.35 22.63
CA LEU A 311 25.31 31.11 23.68
C LEU A 311 25.98 30.93 25.06
N GLN A 312 26.66 29.81 25.27
CA GLN A 312 27.38 29.53 26.53
C GLN A 312 28.80 30.12 26.56
N ALA A 313 29.33 30.50 25.40
CA ALA A 313 30.67 31.10 25.27
C ALA A 313 30.68 32.65 25.34
N GLN A 314 29.51 33.26 25.49
CA GLN A 314 29.31 34.70 25.71
C GLN A 314 29.01 34.96 27.19
#